data_AF-A0AAW5F6C8-F1
#
_entry.id   AF-A0AAW5F6C8-F1
#
_cell.length_a   1.000
_cell.length_b   1.000
_cell.length_c   1.000
_cell.angle_alpha   90.00
_cell.angle_beta   90.00
_cell.angle_gamma   90.00
#
_symmetry.space_group_name_H-M   'P 1'
#
loop_
_entity.id
_entity.type
_entity.pdbx_description
1 polymer ?
#
loop_
_entity_poly.entity_id
_entity_poly.type
_entity_poly.pdbx_seq_one_letter_code
_entity_poly.pdbx_strand_id
1 'polypeptide(L)'
;MYNEKDIIAQWNADMYDLHETYTDDVEFALTLMGASPKKILEIACGSGRLLVPVAKAGHDVTGLDFDEYMLGKIADKVTSEKIKWNKADVVCDDWGAGFDIVILGANFLYNIVSDMNYEQAQELMIQKSSNALVVGGHIIIDCGYTQYPEKWFNNPNANVVWEGEDSHGNYGKMVLLDSTYDTESRINTFIRRFEMVLADGNTLVQEIPSEKHFATLEQIHNWLAESGFVIEQECGDYKGNPISETTHRAIIWARKVSEPK
;
A
#
# COMPACT_ATOMS: atom_id res chain seq x y z
N MET A 1 7.77 15.07 4.91
CA MET A 1 7.58 13.61 4.78
C MET A 1 7.24 13.25 3.35
N TYR A 2 6.15 13.74 2.75
CA TYR A 2 5.97 13.65 1.29
C TYR A 2 6.87 14.69 0.61
N ASN A 3 7.94 14.23 -0.04
CA ASN A 3 9.00 15.11 -0.54
C ASN A 3 8.88 15.42 -2.04
N GLU A 4 7.82 14.94 -2.69
CA GLU A 4 7.52 15.21 -4.09
C GLU A 4 6.96 16.62 -4.25
N LYS A 5 7.31 17.27 -5.36
CA LYS A 5 6.62 18.50 -5.78
C LYS A 5 5.20 18.16 -6.20
N ASP A 6 4.26 19.09 -5.98
CA ASP A 6 2.85 18.96 -6.37
C ASP A 6 2.66 18.46 -7.82
N ILE A 7 3.44 18.97 -8.75
CA ILE A 7 3.37 18.56 -10.17
C ILE A 7 3.79 17.10 -10.40
N ILE A 8 4.72 16.58 -9.59
CA ILE A 8 5.11 15.16 -9.62
C ILE A 8 4.01 14.31 -9.00
N ALA A 9 3.44 14.73 -7.86
CA ALA A 9 2.35 14.01 -7.22
C ALA A 9 1.11 13.90 -8.15
N GLN A 10 0.75 15.00 -8.83
CA GLN A 10 -0.32 14.99 -9.82
C GLN A 10 -0.03 14.05 -11.00
N TRP A 11 1.18 14.11 -11.57
CA TRP A 11 1.59 13.21 -12.65
C TRP A 11 1.61 11.74 -12.20
N ASN A 12 2.14 11.46 -11.00
CA ASN A 12 2.16 10.12 -10.40
C ASN A 12 0.76 9.55 -10.22
N ALA A 13 -0.21 10.36 -9.80
CA ALA A 13 -1.58 9.92 -9.66
C ALA A 13 -2.19 9.47 -11.00
N ASP A 14 -1.87 10.16 -12.10
CA ASP A 14 -2.30 9.75 -13.45
C ASP A 14 -1.58 8.48 -13.91
N MET A 15 -0.27 8.39 -13.70
CA MET A 15 0.50 7.19 -14.05
C MET A 15 0.01 5.96 -13.28
N TYR A 16 -0.31 6.10 -12.00
CA TYR A 16 -0.88 5.02 -11.20
C TYR A 16 -2.18 4.49 -11.82
N ASP A 17 -3.14 5.36 -12.15
CA ASP A 17 -4.40 4.93 -12.76
C ASP A 17 -4.23 4.31 -14.16
N LEU A 18 -3.20 4.73 -14.91
CA LEU A 18 -2.90 4.18 -16.23
C LEU A 18 -2.22 2.81 -16.18
N HIS A 19 -1.39 2.55 -15.16
CA HIS A 19 -0.54 1.36 -15.09
C HIS A 19 -1.04 0.30 -14.09
N GLU A 20 -1.65 0.70 -12.99
CA GLU A 20 -2.15 -0.21 -11.94
C GLU A 20 -3.60 -0.60 -12.21
N THR A 21 -3.82 -1.37 -13.28
CA THR A 21 -5.17 -1.77 -13.72
C THR A 21 -5.54 -3.21 -13.34
N TYR A 22 -4.65 -3.93 -12.66
CA TYR A 22 -4.87 -5.31 -12.25
C TYR A 22 -5.97 -5.40 -11.17
N THR A 23 -6.77 -6.47 -11.22
CA THR A 23 -7.92 -6.69 -10.32
C THR A 23 -7.87 -8.00 -9.52
N ASP A 24 -6.88 -8.86 -9.77
CA ASP A 24 -6.77 -10.17 -9.08
C ASP A 24 -6.77 -10.03 -7.55
N ASP A 25 -6.15 -8.97 -7.04
CA ASP A 25 -6.10 -8.65 -5.61
C ASP A 25 -7.45 -8.17 -5.06
N VAL A 26 -8.19 -7.39 -5.86
CA VAL A 26 -9.57 -6.97 -5.55
C VAL A 26 -10.48 -8.19 -5.44
N GLU A 27 -10.41 -9.10 -6.41
CA GLU A 27 -11.21 -10.32 -6.46
C GLU A 27 -10.89 -11.26 -5.29
N PHE A 28 -9.61 -11.40 -4.96
CA PHE A 28 -9.16 -12.18 -3.81
C PHE A 28 -9.64 -11.57 -2.49
N ALA A 29 -9.48 -10.25 -2.30
CA ALA A 29 -9.93 -9.55 -1.11
C ALA A 29 -11.46 -9.71 -0.91
N LEU A 30 -12.26 -9.55 -1.97
CA LEU A 30 -13.72 -9.76 -1.92
C LEU A 30 -14.09 -11.21 -1.54
N THR A 31 -13.30 -12.19 -1.98
CA THR A 31 -13.50 -13.60 -1.61
C THR A 31 -13.30 -13.79 -0.10
N LEU A 32 -12.28 -13.17 0.49
CA LEU A 32 -12.04 -13.20 1.94
C LEU A 32 -13.16 -12.50 2.74
N MET A 33 -13.63 -11.35 2.24
CA MET A 33 -14.67 -10.54 2.90
C MET A 33 -16.04 -11.24 2.94
N GLY A 34 -16.33 -12.05 1.93
CA GLY A 34 -17.61 -12.72 1.74
C GLY A 34 -18.76 -11.77 1.38
N ALA A 35 -19.96 -12.32 1.16
CA ALA A 35 -21.09 -11.58 0.59
C ALA A 35 -21.88 -10.69 1.58
N SER A 36 -21.63 -10.82 2.88
CA SER A 36 -22.36 -10.03 3.88
C SER A 36 -21.77 -8.62 3.97
N PRO A 37 -22.57 -7.55 4.03
CA PRO A 37 -22.07 -6.20 4.23
C PRO A 37 -21.18 -6.10 5.48
N LYS A 38 -20.05 -5.40 5.33
CA LYS A 38 -19.03 -5.17 6.37
C LYS A 38 -18.68 -3.68 6.42
N LYS A 39 -18.24 -3.19 7.57
CA LYS A 39 -17.54 -1.91 7.72
C LYS A 39 -16.06 -2.12 7.48
N ILE A 40 -15.51 -1.44 6.48
CA ILE A 40 -14.15 -1.67 6.01
C ILE A 40 -13.36 -0.37 6.05
N LEU A 41 -12.14 -0.43 6.56
CA LEU A 41 -11.16 0.64 6.50
C LEU A 41 -10.02 0.23 5.56
N GLU A 42 -9.71 1.04 4.56
CA GLU A 42 -8.53 0.88 3.72
C GLU A 42 -7.51 1.98 4.02
N ILE A 43 -6.29 1.58 4.34
CA ILE A 43 -5.17 2.49 4.61
C ILE A 43 -4.33 2.64 3.36
N ALA A 44 -3.94 3.89 3.06
CA ALA A 44 -3.32 4.29 1.81
C ALA A 44 -4.15 3.87 0.58
N CYS A 45 -5.43 4.26 0.59
CA CYS A 45 -6.41 3.86 -0.42
C CYS A 45 -6.16 4.43 -1.84
N GLY A 46 -5.21 5.35 -1.98
CA GLY A 46 -4.79 5.95 -3.24
C GLY A 46 -5.95 6.51 -4.03
N SER A 47 -6.00 6.17 -5.32
CA SER A 47 -7.06 6.59 -6.24
C SER A 47 -8.34 5.74 -6.15
N GLY A 48 -8.46 4.91 -5.11
CA GLY A 48 -9.62 4.07 -4.81
C GLY A 48 -9.69 2.78 -5.63
N ARG A 49 -8.57 2.28 -6.14
CA ARG A 49 -8.53 1.06 -7.00
C ARG A 49 -9.15 -0.15 -6.31
N LEU A 50 -8.88 -0.35 -5.02
CA LEU A 50 -9.50 -1.40 -4.20
C LEU A 50 -10.77 -0.87 -3.50
N LEU A 51 -10.73 0.34 -2.94
CA LEU A 51 -11.83 0.98 -2.22
C LEU A 51 -13.16 0.97 -2.99
N VAL A 52 -13.12 1.40 -4.26
CA VAL A 52 -14.33 1.61 -5.07
C VAL A 52 -15.01 0.27 -5.42
N PRO A 53 -14.31 -0.76 -5.93
CA PRO A 53 -14.90 -2.08 -6.12
C PRO A 53 -15.45 -2.71 -4.84
N VAL A 54 -14.78 -2.55 -3.70
CA VAL A 54 -15.25 -3.08 -2.41
C VAL A 54 -16.56 -2.38 -2.00
N ALA A 55 -16.69 -1.08 -2.21
CA ALA A 55 -17.96 -0.36 -2.02
C ALA A 55 -19.07 -0.87 -2.96
N LYS A 56 -18.73 -1.13 -4.23
CA LYS A 56 -19.67 -1.65 -5.25
C LYS A 56 -20.16 -3.05 -4.91
N ALA A 57 -19.38 -3.84 -4.18
CA ALA A 57 -19.78 -5.15 -3.66
C ALA A 57 -20.77 -5.07 -2.47
N GLY A 58 -21.08 -3.86 -1.98
CA GLY A 58 -22.14 -3.62 -0.99
C GLY A 58 -21.66 -3.36 0.44
N HIS A 59 -20.34 -3.33 0.66
CA HIS A 59 -19.71 -2.97 1.93
C HIS A 59 -19.80 -1.46 2.21
N ASP A 60 -19.64 -1.09 3.48
CA ASP A 60 -19.52 0.31 3.95
C ASP A 60 -18.04 0.61 4.14
N VAL A 61 -17.45 1.37 3.22
CA VAL A 61 -16.00 1.52 3.13
C VAL A 61 -15.55 2.94 3.47
N THR A 62 -14.45 3.04 4.21
CA THR A 62 -13.73 4.27 4.50
C THR A 62 -12.30 4.13 4.02
N GLY A 63 -11.81 5.09 3.22
CA GLY A 63 -10.42 5.15 2.76
C GLY A 63 -9.66 6.29 3.41
N LEU A 64 -8.43 6.03 3.86
CA LEU A 64 -7.49 7.05 4.34
C LEU A 64 -6.29 7.09 3.41
N ASP A 65 -5.88 8.28 2.97
CA ASP A 65 -4.64 8.47 2.22
C ASP A 65 -4.06 9.87 2.49
N PHE A 66 -2.77 10.06 2.24
CA PHE A 66 -2.13 11.36 2.40
C PHE A 66 -2.18 12.19 1.10
N ASP A 67 -2.21 11.54 -0.07
CA ASP A 67 -2.10 12.19 -1.37
C ASP A 67 -3.46 12.71 -1.87
N GLU A 68 -3.62 14.03 -1.89
CA GLU A 68 -4.84 14.69 -2.35
C GLU A 68 -5.11 14.51 -3.85
N TYR A 69 -4.07 14.37 -4.68
CA TYR A 69 -4.24 14.13 -6.12
C TYR A 69 -4.77 12.73 -6.39
N MET A 70 -4.31 11.74 -5.61
CA MET A 70 -4.88 10.40 -5.60
C MET A 70 -6.34 10.40 -5.13
N LEU A 71 -6.62 11.00 -3.96
CA LEU A 71 -7.98 11.05 -3.41
C LEU A 71 -8.97 11.78 -4.33
N GLY A 72 -8.51 12.82 -5.04
CA GLY A 72 -9.32 13.58 -6.00
C GLY A 72 -9.91 12.71 -7.12
N LYS A 73 -9.24 11.61 -7.47
CA LYS A 73 -9.68 10.67 -8.53
C LYS A 73 -10.79 9.74 -8.10
N ILE A 74 -11.04 9.59 -6.79
CA ILE A 74 -12.07 8.68 -6.28
C ILE A 74 -13.46 9.19 -6.66
N ALA A 75 -13.68 10.50 -6.60
CA ALA A 75 -14.99 11.12 -6.84
C ALA A 75 -15.61 10.71 -8.20
N ASP A 76 -14.79 10.67 -9.25
CA ASP A 76 -15.23 10.33 -10.60
C ASP A 76 -15.53 8.82 -10.79
N LYS A 77 -15.06 7.98 -9.87
CA LYS A 77 -15.20 6.50 -9.92
C LYS A 77 -16.36 5.99 -9.05
N VAL A 78 -16.85 6.82 -8.14
CA VAL A 78 -17.86 6.47 -7.13
C VAL A 78 -19.23 6.38 -7.77
N THR A 79 -19.89 5.25 -7.52
CA THR A 79 -21.28 5.01 -7.92
C THR A 79 -22.15 4.53 -6.76
N SER A 80 -21.61 4.52 -5.53
CA SER A 80 -22.24 4.00 -4.32
C SER A 80 -22.30 5.10 -3.26
N GLU A 81 -23.33 5.11 -2.42
CA GLU A 81 -23.44 6.03 -1.27
C GLU A 81 -22.68 5.51 -0.04
N LYS A 82 -22.14 4.28 -0.08
CA LYS A 82 -21.48 3.60 1.04
C LYS A 82 -19.94 3.68 0.99
N ILE A 83 -19.42 4.76 0.46
CA ILE A 83 -17.99 5.01 0.33
C ILE A 83 -17.67 6.41 0.82
N LYS A 84 -16.68 6.50 1.70
CA LYS A 84 -16.11 7.74 2.21
C LYS A 84 -14.60 7.67 2.11
N TRP A 85 -13.97 8.81 1.91
CA TRP A 85 -12.52 8.92 1.97
C TRP A 85 -12.13 10.30 2.46
N ASN A 86 -10.99 10.39 3.14
CA ASN A 86 -10.44 11.66 3.59
C ASN A 86 -8.92 11.61 3.62
N LYS A 87 -8.33 12.81 3.52
CA LYS A 87 -6.91 12.99 3.74
C LYS A 87 -6.56 12.64 5.19
N ALA A 88 -5.50 11.88 5.41
CA ALA A 88 -4.96 11.56 6.73
C ALA A 88 -3.46 11.24 6.65
N ASP A 89 -2.70 11.69 7.65
CA ASP A 89 -1.40 11.11 7.97
C ASP A 89 -1.64 9.83 8.78
N VAL A 90 -1.50 8.67 8.14
CA VAL A 90 -1.83 7.39 8.76
C VAL A 90 -0.90 7.02 9.92
N VAL A 91 0.27 7.66 10.04
CA VAL A 91 1.15 7.51 11.21
C VAL A 91 0.61 8.34 12.37
N CYS A 92 0.31 9.62 12.14
CA CYS A 92 -0.03 10.58 13.19
C CYS A 92 -1.51 10.62 13.59
N ASP A 93 -2.42 10.45 12.63
CA ASP A 93 -3.85 10.70 12.81
C ASP A 93 -4.60 9.47 13.36
N ASP A 94 -5.73 9.71 14.02
CA ASP A 94 -6.63 8.64 14.46
C ASP A 94 -7.36 8.00 13.26
N TRP A 95 -7.42 6.67 13.26
CA TRP A 95 -8.08 5.87 12.21
C TRP A 95 -9.56 5.65 12.51
N GLY A 96 -10.01 6.00 13.72
CA GLY A 96 -11.32 5.62 14.23
C GLY A 96 -11.37 4.13 14.61
N ALA A 97 -12.57 3.66 14.94
CA ALA A 97 -12.79 2.29 15.42
C ALA A 97 -14.16 1.75 15.00
N GLY A 98 -14.35 0.44 15.22
CA GLY A 98 -15.62 -0.24 14.94
C GLY A 98 -15.71 -0.81 13.52
N PHE A 99 -14.57 -1.03 12.87
CA PHE A 99 -14.48 -1.69 11.58
C PHE A 99 -14.49 -3.21 11.76
N ASP A 100 -15.11 -3.90 10.80
CA ASP A 100 -15.05 -5.35 10.70
C ASP A 100 -13.77 -5.81 10.00
N ILE A 101 -13.25 -5.01 9.06
CA ILE A 101 -12.05 -5.33 8.28
C ILE A 101 -11.17 -4.08 8.12
N VAL A 102 -9.85 -4.25 8.28
CA VAL A 102 -8.83 -3.27 7.91
C VAL A 102 -7.97 -3.85 6.80
N ILE A 103 -7.68 -3.05 5.77
CA ILE A 103 -6.86 -3.45 4.64
C ILE A 103 -5.57 -2.63 4.63
N LEU A 104 -4.44 -3.34 4.69
CA LEU A 104 -3.10 -2.85 4.37
C LEU A 104 -2.67 -3.47 3.04
N GLY A 105 -3.22 -2.94 1.94
CA GLY A 105 -3.13 -3.55 0.61
C GLY A 105 -1.96 -3.05 -0.24
N ALA A 106 -1.75 -3.68 -1.39
CA ALA A 106 -0.96 -3.14 -2.51
C ALA A 106 0.45 -2.68 -2.13
N ASN A 107 1.16 -3.45 -1.30
CA ASN A 107 2.52 -3.13 -0.81
C ASN A 107 2.60 -1.90 0.11
N PHE A 108 1.52 -1.47 0.75
CA PHE A 108 1.55 -0.29 1.63
C PHE A 108 2.65 -0.38 2.69
N LEU A 109 2.85 -1.56 3.32
CA LEU A 109 3.91 -1.75 4.32
C LEU A 109 5.33 -1.45 3.80
N TYR A 110 5.58 -1.42 2.49
CA TYR A 110 6.89 -1.05 1.90
C TYR A 110 6.85 0.30 1.16
N ASN A 111 5.82 1.10 1.39
CA ASN A 111 5.70 2.45 0.85
C ASN A 111 5.28 3.45 1.94
N ILE A 112 5.55 3.11 3.22
CA ILE A 112 5.34 4.04 4.33
C ILE A 112 6.37 5.16 4.19
N VAL A 113 5.90 6.40 4.17
CA VAL A 113 6.73 7.59 4.11
C VAL A 113 6.61 8.32 5.44
N SER A 114 7.64 8.23 6.27
CA SER A 114 7.67 8.90 7.57
C SER A 114 9.09 9.16 8.04
N ASP A 115 9.26 10.02 9.06
CA ASP A 115 10.54 10.20 9.75
C ASP A 115 10.75 9.17 10.89
N MET A 116 9.80 8.24 11.08
CA MET A 116 9.92 7.13 12.03
C MET A 116 10.84 6.04 11.46
N ASN A 117 11.49 5.27 12.33
CA ASN A 117 12.18 4.06 11.90
C ASN A 117 11.19 3.15 11.13
N TYR A 118 11.61 2.65 9.98
CA TYR A 118 10.73 1.96 9.04
C TYR A 118 10.06 0.71 9.64
N GLU A 119 10.82 -0.09 10.40
CA GLU A 119 10.32 -1.29 11.08
C GLU A 119 9.26 -0.92 12.12
N GLN A 120 9.54 0.09 12.94
CA GLN A 120 8.58 0.61 13.93
C GLN A 120 7.32 1.16 13.26
N ALA A 121 7.45 1.79 12.10
CA ALA A 121 6.29 2.28 11.35
C ALA A 121 5.42 1.13 10.84
N GLN A 122 6.02 0.03 10.35
CA GLN A 122 5.30 -1.18 9.93
C GLN A 122 4.55 -1.84 11.09
N GLU A 123 5.24 -2.02 12.23
CA GLU A 123 4.63 -2.52 13.47
C GLU A 123 3.45 -1.65 13.90
N LEU A 124 3.63 -0.32 13.88
CA LEU A 124 2.59 0.64 14.22
C LEU A 124 1.35 0.50 13.31
N MET A 125 1.51 0.27 12.00
CA MET A 125 0.36 0.10 11.10
C MET A 125 -0.48 -1.12 11.50
N ILE A 126 0.16 -2.22 11.92
CA ILE A 126 -0.52 -3.43 12.38
C ILE A 126 -1.20 -3.17 13.74
N GLN A 127 -0.53 -2.47 14.65
CA GLN A 127 -1.11 -2.10 15.94
C GLN A 127 -2.33 -1.20 15.78
N LYS A 128 -2.25 -0.17 14.92
CA LYS A 128 -3.38 0.72 14.61
C LYS A 128 -4.53 -0.01 13.91
N SER A 129 -4.21 -1.01 13.08
CA SER A 129 -5.24 -1.90 12.51
C SER A 129 -5.99 -2.65 13.61
N SER A 130 -5.29 -3.16 14.63
CA SER A 130 -5.96 -3.78 15.79
C SER A 130 -6.86 -2.80 16.53
N ASN A 131 -6.41 -1.58 16.78
CA ASN A 131 -7.20 -0.55 17.46
C ASN A 131 -8.47 -0.16 16.69
N ALA A 132 -8.40 -0.14 15.35
CA ALA A 132 -9.54 0.19 14.50
C ALA A 132 -10.59 -0.94 14.42
N LEU A 133 -10.18 -2.19 14.67
CA LEU A 133 -11.01 -3.38 14.55
C LEU A 133 -11.82 -3.69 15.80
N VAL A 134 -13.05 -4.15 15.59
CA VAL A 134 -13.81 -4.89 16.61
C VAL A 134 -13.13 -6.24 16.90
N VAL A 135 -13.31 -6.78 18.12
CA VAL A 135 -12.93 -8.17 18.40
C VAL A 135 -13.71 -9.11 17.48
N GLY A 136 -13.01 -10.02 16.82
CA GLY A 136 -13.55 -10.88 15.78
C GLY A 136 -13.46 -10.32 14.36
N GLY A 137 -13.06 -9.04 14.20
CA GLY A 137 -12.74 -8.45 12.90
C GLY A 137 -11.39 -8.90 12.36
N HIS A 138 -11.08 -8.52 11.13
CA HIS A 138 -9.94 -9.05 10.38
C HIS A 138 -9.03 -7.99 9.78
N ILE A 139 -7.76 -8.32 9.64
CA ILE A 139 -6.79 -7.56 8.86
C ILE A 139 -6.43 -8.34 7.58
N ILE A 140 -6.38 -7.63 6.45
CA ILE A 140 -5.75 -8.09 5.21
C ILE A 140 -4.42 -7.35 5.08
N ILE A 141 -3.32 -8.10 4.99
CA ILE A 141 -2.02 -7.56 4.61
C ILE A 141 -1.68 -8.14 3.23
N ASP A 142 -1.39 -7.29 2.25
CA ASP A 142 -0.89 -7.70 0.95
C ASP A 142 0.41 -6.95 0.61
N CYS A 143 1.52 -7.69 0.57
CA CYS A 143 2.83 -7.14 0.29
C CYS A 143 3.73 -8.09 -0.50
N GLY A 144 4.69 -7.53 -1.22
CA GLY A 144 5.75 -8.26 -1.88
C GLY A 144 6.49 -9.16 -0.89
N TYR A 145 6.88 -10.33 -1.34
CA TYR A 145 7.63 -11.25 -0.50
C TYR A 145 8.57 -12.07 -1.35
N THR A 146 9.80 -12.26 -0.91
CA THR A 146 10.69 -13.23 -1.51
C THR A 146 11.68 -13.71 -0.46
N GLN A 147 12.11 -14.96 -0.57
CA GLN A 147 13.16 -15.50 0.29
C GLN A 147 14.54 -14.89 0.01
N TYR A 148 14.71 -14.29 -1.18
CA TYR A 148 16.00 -13.80 -1.67
C TYR A 148 15.91 -12.33 -2.12
N PRO A 149 15.55 -11.39 -1.23
CA PRO A 149 15.37 -9.98 -1.58
C PRO A 149 16.64 -9.37 -2.20
N GLU A 150 17.83 -9.81 -1.81
CA GLU A 150 19.10 -9.36 -2.36
C GLU A 150 19.22 -9.61 -3.88
N LYS A 151 18.56 -10.64 -4.43
CA LYS A 151 18.58 -10.92 -5.87
C LYS A 151 17.76 -9.91 -6.68
N TRP A 152 16.80 -9.24 -6.05
CA TRP A 152 15.86 -8.33 -6.69
C TRP A 152 16.20 -6.87 -6.42
N PHE A 153 16.63 -6.56 -5.19
CA PHE A 153 16.80 -5.19 -4.72
C PHE A 153 18.26 -4.73 -4.66
N ASN A 154 19.24 -5.63 -4.89
CA ASN A 154 20.66 -5.27 -5.01
C ASN A 154 21.09 -5.14 -6.48
N ASN A 155 20.46 -4.22 -7.20
CA ASN A 155 20.73 -3.99 -8.63
C ASN A 155 20.92 -2.49 -8.91
N PRO A 156 22.16 -2.03 -9.18
CA PRO A 156 22.41 -0.61 -9.41
C PRO A 156 21.92 -0.11 -10.77
N ASN A 157 21.48 -1.00 -11.66
CA ASN A 157 20.99 -0.60 -12.98
C ASN A 157 19.68 0.18 -12.86
N ALA A 158 19.51 1.17 -13.73
CA ALA A 158 18.29 1.96 -13.82
C ALA A 158 17.07 1.08 -14.11
N ASN A 159 16.02 1.23 -13.30
CA ASN A 159 14.74 0.56 -13.47
C ASN A 159 13.63 1.60 -13.69
N VAL A 160 13.03 1.60 -14.89
CA VAL A 160 11.92 2.50 -15.21
C VAL A 160 10.64 1.91 -14.65
N VAL A 161 9.99 2.63 -13.75
CA VAL A 161 8.74 2.19 -13.13
C VAL A 161 7.55 2.66 -13.95
N TRP A 162 7.48 3.96 -14.25
CA TRP A 162 6.43 4.57 -15.07
C TRP A 162 7.03 5.54 -16.08
N GLU A 163 6.39 5.65 -17.23
CA GLU A 163 6.75 6.59 -18.29
C GLU A 163 5.49 6.91 -19.11
N GLY A 164 5.16 8.19 -19.23
CA GLY A 164 3.92 8.59 -19.89
C GLY A 164 3.56 10.06 -19.74
N GLU A 165 2.51 10.45 -20.44
CA GLU A 165 1.93 11.79 -20.41
C GLU A 165 0.71 11.81 -19.48
N ASP A 166 0.67 12.79 -18.56
CA ASP A 166 -0.50 12.99 -17.69
C ASP A 166 -1.64 13.72 -18.41
N SER A 167 -2.77 13.87 -17.73
CA SER A 167 -3.97 14.56 -18.23
C SER A 167 -3.77 16.06 -18.47
N HIS A 168 -2.64 16.63 -18.05
CA HIS A 168 -2.29 18.04 -18.20
C HIS A 168 -1.26 18.27 -19.31
N GLY A 169 -0.84 17.21 -20.01
CA GLY A 169 0.13 17.28 -21.10
C GLY A 169 1.59 17.31 -20.63
N ASN A 170 1.87 16.96 -19.37
CA ASN A 170 3.24 16.79 -18.90
C ASN A 170 3.69 15.36 -19.19
N TYR A 171 4.77 15.22 -19.95
CA TYR A 171 5.43 13.93 -20.13
C TYR A 171 6.43 13.70 -19.01
N GLY A 172 6.43 12.51 -18.41
CA GLY A 172 7.31 12.18 -17.31
C GLY A 172 7.83 10.76 -17.36
N LYS A 173 8.87 10.52 -16.57
CA LYS A 173 9.50 9.23 -16.35
C LYS A 173 9.93 9.12 -14.90
N MET A 174 9.51 8.05 -14.22
CA MET A 174 9.97 7.67 -12.89
C MET A 174 10.96 6.51 -12.99
N VAL A 175 12.17 6.72 -12.50
CA VAL A 175 13.28 5.76 -12.56
C VAL A 175 13.83 5.50 -11.15
N LEU A 176 14.06 4.25 -10.81
CA LEU A 176 14.84 3.87 -9.62
C LEU A 176 16.30 3.68 -10.03
N LEU A 177 17.21 4.32 -9.32
CA LEU A 177 18.64 4.31 -9.57
C LEU A 177 19.41 3.80 -8.34
N ASP A 178 20.58 3.22 -8.59
CA ASP A 178 21.57 2.88 -7.57
C ASP A 178 21.01 2.01 -6.42
N SER A 179 20.11 1.08 -6.74
CA SER A 179 19.48 0.22 -5.73
C SER A 179 20.50 -0.70 -5.08
N THR A 180 20.60 -0.63 -3.76
CA THR A 180 21.42 -1.52 -2.92
C THR A 180 20.57 -2.19 -1.85
N TYR A 181 20.96 -3.38 -1.40
CA TYR A 181 20.26 -4.09 -0.34
C TYR A 181 21.23 -4.57 0.72
N ASP A 182 20.98 -4.18 1.96
CA ASP A 182 21.74 -4.64 3.13
C ASP A 182 21.02 -5.84 3.77
N THR A 183 21.70 -6.99 3.85
CA THR A 183 21.09 -8.23 4.31
C THR A 183 20.86 -8.30 5.82
N GLU A 184 21.63 -7.52 6.60
CA GLU A 184 21.56 -7.53 8.07
C GLU A 184 20.39 -6.68 8.56
N SER A 185 20.32 -5.43 8.12
CA SER A 185 19.22 -4.51 8.40
C SER A 185 17.98 -4.75 7.55
N ARG A 186 18.10 -5.51 6.45
CA ARG A 186 17.03 -5.76 5.46
C ARG A 186 16.48 -4.49 4.81
N ILE A 187 17.31 -3.45 4.74
CA ILE A 187 16.95 -2.18 4.12
C ILE A 187 17.44 -2.17 2.68
N ASN A 188 16.51 -1.91 1.76
CA ASN A 188 16.81 -1.49 0.41
C ASN A 188 16.93 0.04 0.37
N THR A 189 18.01 0.57 -0.20
CA THR A 189 18.16 2.00 -0.47
C THR A 189 18.30 2.24 -1.97
N PHE A 190 17.71 3.33 -2.48
CA PHE A 190 17.75 3.71 -3.88
C PHE A 190 17.44 5.20 -4.04
N ILE A 191 17.71 5.74 -5.23
CA ILE A 191 17.26 7.09 -5.61
C ILE A 191 16.03 6.94 -6.50
N ARG A 192 14.92 7.54 -6.10
CA ARG A 192 13.74 7.73 -6.97
C ARG A 192 13.92 9.02 -7.75
N ARG A 193 14.10 8.91 -9.07
CA ARG A 193 14.30 10.05 -9.97
C ARG A 193 13.08 10.27 -10.85
N PHE A 194 12.58 11.49 -10.85
CA PHE A 194 11.58 11.98 -11.78
C PHE A 194 12.26 12.84 -12.84
N GLU A 195 12.00 12.55 -14.10
CA GLU A 195 12.42 13.35 -15.24
C GLU A 195 11.17 13.74 -16.03
N MET A 196 10.85 15.03 -16.10
CA MET A 196 9.63 15.51 -16.74
C MET A 196 9.90 16.63 -17.75
N VAL A 197 9.11 16.64 -18.82
CA VAL A 197 8.92 17.74 -19.76
C VAL A 197 7.49 18.25 -19.56
N LEU A 198 7.38 19.46 -19.05
CA LEU A 198 6.10 20.08 -18.74
C LEU A 198 5.42 20.59 -20.01
N ALA A 199 4.10 20.79 -19.95
CA ALA A 199 3.31 21.24 -21.09
C ALA A 199 3.76 22.59 -21.68
N ASP A 200 4.43 23.44 -20.88
CA ASP A 200 5.01 24.72 -21.30
C ASP A 200 6.41 24.57 -21.94
N GLY A 201 6.93 23.35 -22.04
CA GLY A 201 8.26 23.00 -22.57
C GLY A 201 9.38 23.05 -21.54
N ASN A 202 9.14 23.47 -20.30
CA ASN A 202 10.16 23.45 -19.24
C ASN A 202 10.48 22.01 -18.81
N THR A 203 11.69 21.79 -18.32
CA THR A 203 12.09 20.49 -17.77
C THR A 203 12.15 20.53 -16.24
N LEU A 204 11.79 19.42 -15.64
CA LEU A 204 11.84 19.22 -14.20
C LEU A 204 12.54 17.91 -13.91
N VAL A 205 13.58 17.96 -13.07
CA VAL A 205 14.22 16.77 -12.52
C VAL A 205 14.16 16.86 -11.01
N GLN A 206 13.75 15.77 -10.36
CA GLN A 206 13.81 15.64 -8.91
C GLN A 206 14.33 14.26 -8.54
N GLU A 207 15.28 14.22 -7.62
CA GLU A 207 15.80 12.99 -7.02
C GLU A 207 15.42 12.94 -5.55
N ILE A 208 14.91 11.79 -5.13
CA ILE A 208 14.46 11.54 -3.77
C ILE A 208 15.18 10.28 -3.27
N PRO A 209 16.17 10.42 -2.38
CA PRO A 209 16.72 9.29 -1.64
C PRO A 209 15.59 8.58 -0.91
N SER A 210 15.50 7.28 -1.12
CA SER A 210 14.40 6.44 -0.63
C SER A 210 14.96 5.18 -0.01
N GLU A 211 14.24 4.69 0.99
CA GLU A 211 14.52 3.39 1.61
C GLU A 211 13.24 2.59 1.79
N LYS A 212 13.41 1.27 1.87
CA LYS A 212 12.34 0.31 2.16
C LYS A 212 12.88 -0.78 3.06
N HIS A 213 12.27 -1.00 4.21
CA HIS A 213 12.55 -2.15 5.05
C HIS A 213 11.72 -3.36 4.59
N PHE A 214 12.41 -4.43 4.20
CA PHE A 214 11.79 -5.65 3.66
C PHE A 214 11.54 -6.67 4.78
N ALA A 215 10.45 -6.45 5.53
CA ALA A 215 10.06 -7.27 6.68
C ALA A 215 10.02 -8.77 6.35
N THR A 216 10.45 -9.60 7.30
CA THR A 216 10.28 -11.05 7.24
C THR A 216 8.84 -11.44 7.58
N LEU A 217 8.42 -12.64 7.18
CA LEU A 217 7.15 -13.19 7.67
C LEU A 217 7.17 -13.35 9.18
N GLU A 218 8.30 -13.73 9.78
CA GLU A 218 8.45 -13.83 11.23
C GLU A 218 8.21 -12.48 11.94
N GLN A 219 8.76 -11.38 11.41
CA GLN A 219 8.49 -10.03 11.92
C GLN A 219 6.99 -9.71 11.86
N ILE A 220 6.36 -9.91 10.68
CA ILE A 220 4.93 -9.64 10.50
C ILE A 220 4.07 -10.53 11.44
N HIS A 221 4.41 -11.81 11.60
CA HIS A 221 3.72 -12.75 12.49
C HIS A 221 3.83 -12.31 13.95
N ASN A 222 5.02 -11.86 14.38
CA ASN A 222 5.24 -11.36 15.73
C ASN A 222 4.40 -10.10 15.99
N TRP A 223 4.45 -9.10 15.10
CA TRP A 223 3.64 -7.88 15.24
C TRP A 223 2.14 -8.16 15.27
N LEU A 224 1.66 -9.10 14.45
CA LEU A 224 0.28 -9.58 14.48
C LEU A 224 -0.07 -10.22 15.82
N ALA A 225 0.77 -11.13 16.32
CA ALA A 225 0.54 -11.84 17.59
C ALA A 225 0.53 -10.87 18.79
N GLU A 226 1.45 -9.92 18.82
CA GLU A 226 1.53 -8.87 19.86
C GLU A 226 0.34 -7.92 19.80
N SER A 227 -0.19 -7.68 18.59
CA SER A 227 -1.40 -6.88 18.36
C SER A 227 -2.72 -7.65 18.54
N GLY A 228 -2.67 -8.89 19.06
CA GLY A 228 -3.87 -9.67 19.41
C GLY A 228 -4.53 -10.39 18.24
N PHE A 229 -3.80 -10.64 17.14
CA PHE A 229 -4.30 -11.38 15.99
C PHE A 229 -3.92 -12.87 16.02
N VAL A 230 -4.76 -13.67 15.38
CA VAL A 230 -4.45 -15.06 14.98
C VAL A 230 -4.57 -15.15 13.46
N ILE A 231 -3.52 -15.63 12.81
CA ILE A 231 -3.49 -15.84 11.36
C ILE A 231 -4.41 -17.02 11.01
N GLU A 232 -5.39 -16.78 10.14
CA GLU A 232 -6.32 -17.82 9.67
C GLU A 232 -5.93 -18.34 8.28
N GLN A 233 -5.33 -17.48 7.46
CA GLN A 233 -4.86 -17.84 6.12
C GLN A 233 -3.63 -17.01 5.74
N GLU A 234 -2.69 -17.67 5.07
CA GLU A 234 -1.48 -17.07 4.49
C GLU A 234 -1.24 -17.67 3.10
N CYS A 235 -1.10 -16.80 2.09
CA CYS A 235 -1.02 -17.20 0.68
C CYS A 235 0.13 -16.50 -0.05
N GLY A 236 0.73 -17.19 -1.01
CA GLY A 236 1.80 -16.69 -1.87
C GLY A 236 1.32 -16.00 -3.14
N ASP A 237 0.02 -16.08 -3.45
CA ASP A 237 -0.59 -15.42 -4.60
C ASP A 237 -2.10 -15.23 -4.41
N TYR A 238 -2.72 -14.50 -5.33
CA TYR A 238 -4.17 -14.25 -5.36
C TYR A 238 -5.00 -15.48 -5.77
N LYS A 239 -4.37 -16.65 -5.96
CA LYS A 239 -5.06 -17.93 -6.21
C LYS A 239 -5.16 -18.78 -4.94
N GLY A 240 -4.63 -18.29 -3.82
CA GLY A 240 -4.64 -19.00 -2.54
C GLY A 240 -3.58 -20.09 -2.43
N ASN A 241 -2.57 -20.11 -3.30
CA ASN A 241 -1.47 -21.07 -3.20
C ASN A 241 -0.61 -20.76 -1.96
N PRO A 242 0.00 -21.77 -1.32
CA PRO A 242 0.88 -21.55 -0.18
C PRO A 242 2.14 -20.77 -0.57
N ILE A 243 2.74 -20.08 0.41
CA ILE A 243 4.04 -19.44 0.24
C ILE A 243 5.12 -20.52 0.00
N SER A 244 6.02 -20.24 -0.94
CA SER A 244 7.12 -21.12 -1.35
C SER A 244 8.37 -20.32 -1.68
N GLU A 245 9.48 -20.99 -2.03
CA GLU A 245 10.72 -20.32 -2.45
C GLU A 245 10.58 -19.50 -3.73
N THR A 246 9.60 -19.85 -4.58
CA THR A 246 9.34 -19.18 -5.86
C THR A 246 8.24 -18.11 -5.77
N THR A 247 7.77 -17.82 -4.56
CA THR A 247 6.72 -16.84 -4.31
C THR A 247 7.28 -15.42 -4.34
N HIS A 248 6.47 -14.48 -4.84
CA HIS A 248 6.82 -13.05 -4.95
C HIS A 248 5.91 -12.12 -4.12
N ARG A 249 4.99 -12.71 -3.33
CA ARG A 249 3.95 -11.99 -2.59
C ARG A 249 3.55 -12.77 -1.34
N ALA A 250 3.12 -12.08 -0.30
CA ALA A 250 2.50 -12.67 0.87
C ALA A 250 1.18 -11.94 1.11
N ILE A 251 0.10 -12.70 1.20
CA ILE A 251 -1.23 -12.20 1.55
C ILE A 251 -1.64 -12.89 2.84
N ILE A 252 -1.85 -12.10 3.89
CA ILE A 252 -2.16 -12.60 5.23
C ILE A 252 -3.56 -12.13 5.61
N TRP A 253 -4.39 -13.08 6.03
CA TRP A 253 -5.70 -12.85 6.61
C TRP A 253 -5.68 -13.31 8.06
N ALA A 254 -5.82 -12.35 8.98
CA ALA A 254 -5.71 -12.60 10.42
C ALA A 254 -6.89 -11.99 11.18
N ARG A 255 -7.40 -12.72 12.17
CA ARG A 255 -8.55 -12.30 12.99
C ARG A 255 -8.09 -11.75 14.33
N LYS A 256 -8.62 -10.59 14.73
CA LYS A 256 -8.42 -10.03 16.07
C LYS A 256 -9.16 -10.89 17.10
N VAL A 257 -8.45 -11.48 18.05
CA VAL A 257 -9.02 -12.36 19.10
C VAL A 257 -9.03 -11.72 20.49
N SER A 258 -8.21 -10.71 20.70
CA SER A 258 -8.13 -9.95 21.95
C SER A 258 -7.71 -8.51 21.66
N GLU A 259 -7.81 -7.64 22.67
CA GLU A 259 -7.12 -6.36 22.61
C GLU A 259 -5.59 -6.55 22.59
N PRO A 260 -4.83 -5.59 22.04
CA PRO A 260 -3.36 -5.59 22.11
C PRO A 260 -2.88 -5.71 23.56
N LYS A 261 -1.74 -6.37 23.76
CA LYS A 261 -1.10 -6.50 25.08
C LYS A 261 -0.41 -5.22 25.53
#